data_AF-A0A1F8SEQ8-F1
#
_entry.id   AF-A0A1F8SEQ8-F1
#
_cell.length_a   1.000
_cell.length_b   1.000
_cell.length_c   1.000
_cell.angle_alpha   90.00
_cell.angle_beta   90.00
_cell.angle_gamma   90.00
#
_symmetry.space_group_name_H-M   'P 1'
#
loop_
_entity.id
_entity.type
_entity.pdbx_description
1 polymer ?
#
loop_
_entity_poly.entity_id
_entity_poly.type
_entity_poly.pdbx_seq_one_letter_code
_entity_poly.pdbx_strand_id
1 'polypeptide(L)'
;MEFAFTEREQAFYAEKGFSEPRRCPSCRASRKAARAGGDSAYSGGSYAGGYDSGYGGGGGYSAGGGGYGGRSSAPREMFTATCSSCGREARVPFRPTNGKPVYCSDCFRTQRGA
;
A
#
# COMPACT_ATOMS: atom_id res chain seq x y z
N MET A 1 -30.59 1.14 12.01
CA MET A 1 -30.13 1.21 10.60
C MET A 1 -29.90 -0.21 10.15
N GLU A 2 -30.76 -0.70 9.27
CA GLU A 2 -30.80 -2.11 8.85
C GLU A 2 -29.56 -2.50 8.05
N PHE A 3 -29.02 -3.68 8.32
CA PHE A 3 -27.92 -4.28 7.58
C PHE A 3 -28.47 -5.48 6.83
N ALA A 4 -28.92 -5.25 5.60
CA ALA A 4 -29.45 -6.32 4.76
C ALA A 4 -28.29 -7.02 4.05
N PHE A 5 -27.83 -8.15 4.60
CA PHE A 5 -26.87 -9.04 3.93
C PHE A 5 -27.65 -9.98 3.01
N THR A 6 -27.98 -9.48 1.84
CA THR A 6 -28.90 -10.14 0.91
C THR A 6 -28.30 -11.42 0.31
N GLU A 7 -29.14 -12.34 -0.17
CA GLU A 7 -28.68 -13.61 -0.76
C GLU A 7 -27.69 -13.41 -1.93
N ARG A 8 -27.84 -12.31 -2.69
CA ARG A 8 -26.90 -11.95 -3.76
C ARG A 8 -25.52 -11.58 -3.23
N GLU A 9 -25.45 -10.92 -2.08
CA GLU A 9 -24.17 -10.58 -1.44
C GLU A 9 -23.55 -11.81 -0.77
N GLN A 10 -24.35 -12.70 -0.20
CA GLN A 10 -23.89 -13.98 0.34
C GLN A 10 -23.18 -14.82 -0.73
N ALA A 11 -23.77 -14.96 -1.92
CA ALA A 11 -23.18 -15.69 -3.03
C ALA A 11 -21.84 -15.09 -3.49
N PHE A 12 -21.79 -13.76 -3.62
CA PHE A 12 -20.56 -13.04 -3.99
C PHE A 12 -19.43 -13.23 -2.96
N TYR A 13 -19.76 -13.16 -1.68
CA TYR A 13 -18.77 -13.33 -0.60
C TYR A 13 -18.25 -14.77 -0.52
N ALA A 14 -19.13 -15.76 -0.70
CA ALA A 14 -18.75 -17.17 -0.76
C ALA A 14 -17.82 -17.47 -1.94
N GLU A 15 -18.13 -16.96 -3.14
CA GLU A 15 -17.31 -17.15 -4.34
C GLU A 15 -15.92 -16.53 -4.19
N LYS A 16 -15.82 -15.35 -3.56
CA LYS A 16 -14.55 -14.66 -3.33
C LYS A 16 -13.79 -15.15 -2.09
N GLY A 17 -14.33 -16.11 -1.35
CA GLY A 17 -13.74 -16.61 -0.11
C GLY A 17 -13.65 -15.55 1.00
N PHE A 18 -14.52 -14.54 0.97
CA PHE A 18 -14.56 -13.49 1.97
C PHE A 18 -15.45 -13.88 3.16
N SER A 19 -15.07 -13.43 4.35
CA SER A 19 -15.86 -13.60 5.55
C SER A 19 -17.10 -12.71 5.55
N GLU A 20 -18.18 -13.20 6.14
CA GLU A 20 -19.45 -12.48 6.26
C GLU A 20 -19.25 -11.09 6.89
N PRO A 21 -19.73 -10.01 6.26
CA PRO A 21 -19.52 -8.66 6.76
C PRO A 21 -20.29 -8.45 8.08
N ARG A 22 -19.54 -8.28 9.17
CA ARG A 22 -20.10 -8.05 10.53
C ARG A 22 -20.58 -6.62 10.79
N ARG A 23 -20.39 -5.70 9.84
CA ARG A 23 -20.61 -4.26 10.02
C ARG A 23 -21.13 -3.64 8.72
N CYS A 24 -22.07 -2.72 8.83
CA CYS A 24 -22.60 -2.00 7.67
C CYS A 24 -21.53 -1.11 7.01
N PRO A 25 -21.73 -0.73 5.73
CA PRO A 25 -20.76 0.06 4.97
C PRO A 25 -20.34 1.36 5.66
N SER A 26 -21.28 2.08 6.28
CA SER A 26 -20.98 3.32 7.01
C SER A 26 -20.09 3.08 8.23
N CYS A 27 -20.36 2.04 9.02
CA CYS A 27 -19.52 1.67 10.16
C CYS A 27 -18.12 1.19 9.73
N ARG A 28 -18.01 0.51 8.59
CA ARG A 28 -16.71 0.11 8.01
C ARG A 28 -15.94 1.33 7.51
N ALA A 29 -16.61 2.27 6.84
CA ALA A 29 -16.04 3.52 6.35
C ALA A 29 -15.53 4.39 7.50
N SER A 30 -16.33 4.61 8.55
CA SER A 30 -15.92 5.37 9.73
C SER A 30 -14.75 4.73 10.46
N ARG A 31 -14.71 3.38 10.54
CA ARG A 31 -13.56 2.69 11.14
C ARG A 31 -12.30 2.82 10.28
N LYS A 32 -12.41 2.72 8.96
CA LYS A 32 -11.29 2.94 8.04
C LYS A 32 -10.75 4.38 8.18
N ALA A 33 -11.65 5.37 8.20
CA ALA A 33 -11.29 6.77 8.42
C ALA A 33 -10.62 6.99 9.78
N ALA A 34 -11.14 6.37 10.85
CA ALA A 34 -10.53 6.43 12.18
C ALA A 34 -9.15 5.71 12.25
N ARG A 35 -8.85 4.80 11.33
CA ARG A 35 -7.53 4.13 11.21
C ARG A 35 -6.59 4.85 10.25
N ALA A 36 -7.08 5.72 9.38
CA ALA A 36 -6.29 6.48 8.41
C ALA A 36 -5.42 7.59 9.06
N GLY A 37 -5.58 7.88 10.35
CA GLY A 37 -4.68 8.72 11.13
C GLY A 37 -3.47 7.98 11.71
N GLY A 38 -3.10 6.83 11.12
CA GLY A 38 -2.32 5.80 11.81
C GLY A 38 -1.00 5.37 11.20
N ASP A 39 -0.57 5.83 10.02
CA ASP A 39 0.80 5.62 9.50
C ASP A 39 0.96 6.23 8.10
N SER A 40 1.81 7.25 7.97
CA SER A 40 2.37 7.67 6.67
C SER A 40 3.88 7.57 6.75
N ALA A 41 4.37 6.34 6.68
CA ALA A 41 5.74 6.05 6.30
C ALA A 41 5.76 5.67 4.81
N TYR A 42 6.30 6.59 4.00
CA TYR A 42 6.61 6.46 2.57
C TYR A 42 5.46 6.64 1.56
N SER A 43 5.33 7.88 1.05
CA SER A 43 4.53 8.23 -0.12
C SER A 43 5.22 7.85 -1.44
N GLY A 44 4.40 7.42 -2.40
CA GLY A 44 4.71 7.45 -3.83
C GLY A 44 3.87 6.41 -4.59
N GLY A 45 2.91 6.73 -5.45
CA GLY A 45 2.49 8.01 -6.01
C GLY A 45 1.22 7.83 -6.85
N SER A 46 0.76 8.95 -7.38
CA SER A 46 -0.55 9.29 -7.92
C SER A 46 -0.95 8.62 -9.24
N TYR A 47 -2.25 8.31 -9.40
CA TYR A 47 -2.98 8.74 -10.59
C TYR A 47 -4.15 9.63 -10.17
N ALA A 48 -4.29 10.72 -10.90
CA ALA A 48 -5.07 11.90 -10.56
C ALA A 48 -6.53 11.83 -11.06
N GLY A 49 -7.37 12.63 -10.39
CA GLY A 49 -8.72 13.05 -10.79
C GLY A 49 -9.63 13.12 -9.55
N GLY A 50 -9.94 14.25 -8.91
CA GLY A 50 -10.08 15.64 -9.36
C GLY A 50 -11.57 15.97 -9.48
N TYR A 51 -12.20 16.57 -8.47
CA TYR A 51 -12.82 17.91 -8.41
C TYR A 51 -13.40 18.07 -6.97
N ASP A 52 -13.55 19.20 -6.28
CA ASP A 52 -13.68 20.63 -6.59
C ASP A 52 -13.39 21.44 -5.29
N SER A 53 -12.58 22.49 -5.44
CA SER A 53 -12.48 23.81 -4.76
C SER A 53 -12.75 24.02 -3.26
N GLY A 54 -11.86 24.80 -2.61
CA GLY A 54 -12.32 25.74 -1.56
C GLY A 54 -11.29 26.32 -0.57
N TYR A 55 -10.69 27.46 -0.94
CA TYR A 55 -10.19 28.57 -0.10
C TYR A 55 -8.97 28.44 0.84
N GLY A 56 -7.92 29.22 0.49
CA GLY A 56 -7.02 29.99 1.39
C GLY A 56 -5.93 29.18 2.12
N GLY A 57 -4.66 29.57 2.21
CA GLY A 57 -3.97 30.83 1.94
C GLY A 57 -2.80 30.94 2.94
N GLY A 58 -1.59 31.28 2.47
CA GLY A 58 -0.41 31.69 3.28
C GLY A 58 0.22 30.57 4.12
N GLY A 59 1.52 30.24 4.06
CA GLY A 59 2.68 31.14 4.09
C GLY A 59 3.22 31.21 5.53
N GLY A 60 4.45 30.72 5.77
CA GLY A 60 5.07 30.91 7.09
C GLY A 60 6.22 29.94 7.40
N TYR A 61 7.42 30.38 7.10
CA TYR A 61 8.69 29.85 7.57
C TYR A 61 8.81 29.97 9.10
N SER A 62 9.51 29.01 9.70
CA SER A 62 10.14 29.08 11.03
C SER A 62 9.32 28.80 12.28
N ALA A 63 9.37 27.54 12.74
CA ALA A 63 9.64 27.09 14.12
C ALA A 63 9.58 25.55 14.09
N GLY A 64 10.65 24.77 14.28
CA GLY A 64 11.55 24.79 15.42
C GLY A 64 11.31 23.53 16.25
N GLY A 65 12.15 22.50 16.06
CA GLY A 65 12.37 21.37 16.98
C GLY A 65 11.32 20.25 16.96
N GLY A 66 11.64 18.97 16.95
CA GLY A 66 12.90 18.24 17.08
C GLY A 66 12.59 16.78 17.43
N GLY A 67 13.48 15.86 17.04
CA GLY A 67 13.54 14.53 17.66
C GLY A 67 13.32 13.31 16.74
N TYR A 68 14.14 13.13 15.71
CA TYR A 68 14.39 11.80 15.14
C TYR A 68 15.84 11.42 15.42
N GLY A 69 16.04 10.50 16.36
CA GLY A 69 17.37 10.07 16.77
C GLY A 69 17.28 8.79 17.58
N GLY A 70 16.90 7.69 16.93
CA GLY A 70 16.68 6.43 17.62
C GLY A 70 16.82 5.23 16.70
N ARG A 71 18.07 4.77 16.56
CA ARG A 71 18.52 3.53 15.90
C ARG A 71 18.74 3.65 14.39
N SER A 72 20.00 3.94 14.06
CA SER A 72 20.63 3.79 12.76
C SER A 72 20.08 2.58 12.01
N SER A 73 19.12 2.83 11.12
CA SER A 73 18.74 1.88 10.07
C SER A 73 19.96 1.77 9.18
N ALA A 74 20.80 0.75 9.42
CA ALA A 74 21.83 0.39 8.46
C ALA A 74 21.17 0.32 7.07
N PRO A 75 21.75 0.94 6.04
CA PRO A 75 21.19 0.85 4.70
C PRO A 75 21.04 -0.64 4.35
N ARG A 76 19.83 -1.05 3.97
CA ARG A 76 19.54 -2.43 3.59
C ARG A 76 20.48 -2.78 2.43
N GLU A 77 21.28 -3.83 2.59
CA GLU A 77 22.16 -4.28 1.50
C GLU A 77 21.30 -4.73 0.32
N MET A 78 21.49 -4.07 -0.82
CA MET A 78 20.81 -4.39 -2.06
C MET A 78 21.72 -5.30 -2.89
N PHE A 79 21.23 -6.49 -3.22
CA PHE A 79 21.95 -7.44 -4.05
C PHE A 79 21.56 -7.26 -5.51
N THR A 80 22.53 -7.34 -6.40
CA THR A 80 22.33 -7.32 -7.85
C THR A 80 22.12 -8.74 -8.37
N ALA A 81 21.12 -8.93 -9.23
CA ALA A 81 20.80 -10.19 -9.87
C ALA A 81 20.25 -9.99 -11.27
N THR A 82 20.23 -11.02 -12.10
CA THR A 82 19.61 -10.99 -13.43
C THR A 82 18.13 -11.34 -13.31
N CYS A 83 17.25 -10.51 -13.90
CA CYS A 83 15.82 -10.78 -13.94
C CYS A 83 15.51 -12.00 -14.82
N SER A 84 14.81 -13.00 -14.27
CA SER A 84 14.45 -14.23 -14.98
C SER A 84 13.39 -14.02 -16.08
N SER A 85 12.69 -12.88 -16.09
CA SER A 85 11.66 -12.59 -17.10
C SER A 85 12.17 -11.74 -18.27
N CYS A 86 12.99 -10.70 -18.01
CA CYS A 86 13.45 -9.77 -19.04
C CYS A 86 14.97 -9.67 -19.20
N GLY A 87 15.76 -10.39 -18.40
CA GLY A 87 17.22 -10.39 -18.48
C GLY A 87 17.93 -9.14 -17.98
N ARG A 88 17.22 -8.08 -17.58
CA ARG A 88 17.81 -6.85 -17.02
C ARG A 88 18.28 -7.01 -15.58
N GLU A 89 19.16 -6.11 -15.13
CA GLU A 89 19.62 -6.05 -13.73
C GLU A 89 18.43 -5.77 -12.77
N ALA A 90 18.35 -6.55 -11.71
CA ALA A 90 17.39 -6.41 -10.62
C ALA A 90 18.14 -6.15 -9.31
N ARG A 91 17.70 -5.12 -8.57
CA ARG A 91 18.19 -4.81 -7.22
C ARG A 91 17.20 -5.32 -6.20
N VAL A 92 17.59 -6.31 -5.41
CA VAL A 92 16.72 -6.99 -4.46
C VAL A 92 17.27 -6.92 -3.03
N PRO A 93 16.40 -6.79 -1.99
CA PRO A 93 16.84 -6.69 -0.59
C PRO A 93 17.19 -8.05 0.03
N PHE A 94 17.25 -9.11 -0.77
CA PHE A 94 17.54 -10.47 -0.33
C PHE A 94 18.62 -11.07 -1.22
N ARG A 95 19.43 -11.97 -0.66
CA ARG A 95 20.48 -12.63 -1.43
C ARG A 95 19.84 -13.63 -2.41
N PRO A 96 20.12 -13.53 -3.73
CA PRO A 96 19.64 -14.50 -4.71
C PRO A 96 20.09 -15.93 -4.36
N THR A 97 19.20 -16.91 -4.56
CA THR A 97 19.49 -18.34 -4.31
C THR A 97 19.24 -19.15 -5.57
N ASN A 98 19.94 -20.28 -5.75
CA ASN A 98 19.96 -21.06 -6.99
C ASN A 98 18.67 -21.87 -7.28
N GLY A 99 17.51 -21.46 -6.76
CA GLY A 99 16.25 -22.18 -6.95
C GLY A 99 14.99 -21.30 -6.96
N LYS A 100 15.11 -20.00 -6.68
CA LYS A 100 13.98 -19.06 -6.82
C LYS A 100 14.30 -18.04 -7.92
N PRO A 101 13.42 -17.86 -8.92
CA PRO A 101 13.62 -16.86 -9.95
C PRO A 101 13.59 -15.46 -9.33
N VAL A 102 14.51 -14.60 -9.78
CA VAL A 102 14.59 -13.20 -9.34
C VAL A 102 13.95 -12.33 -10.39
N TYR A 103 13.13 -11.37 -9.97
CA TYR A 103 12.45 -10.44 -10.87
C TYR A 103 12.80 -9.00 -10.54
N CYS A 104 12.94 -8.16 -11.57
CA CYS A 104 13.01 -6.72 -11.38
C CYS A 104 11.66 -6.18 -10.88
N SER A 105 11.67 -4.96 -10.35
CA SER A 105 10.47 -4.29 -9.82
C SER A 105 9.29 -4.31 -10.80
N ASP A 106 9.57 -4.11 -12.10
CA ASP A 106 8.54 -4.06 -13.14
C ASP A 106 7.91 -5.45 -13.35
N CYS A 107 8.73 -6.47 -13.63
CA CYS A 107 8.26 -7.83 -13.86
C CYS A 107 7.56 -8.42 -12.63
N PHE A 108 8.03 -8.10 -11.42
CA PHE A 108 7.43 -8.56 -10.18
C PHE A 108 6.03 -7.99 -9.94
N ARG A 109 5.80 -6.71 -10.28
CA ARG A 109 4.47 -6.09 -10.21
C ARG A 109 3.50 -6.78 -11.17
N THR A 110 3.94 -7.11 -12.38
CA THR A 110 3.14 -7.85 -13.35
C THR A 110 2.83 -9.27 -12.85
N GLN A 111 3.82 -9.96 -12.27
CA GLN A 111 3.68 -11.37 -11.88
C GLN A 111 2.85 -11.58 -10.60
N ARG A 112 2.77 -10.58 -9.71
CA ARG A 112 1.90 -10.61 -8.51
C ARG A 112 0.47 -10.09 -8.77
N GLY A 113 0.21 -9.56 -9.95
CA GLY A 113 -1.08 -9.01 -10.36
C GLY A 113 -1.96 -9.95 -11.19
N ALA A 114 -1.60 -11.24 -11.26
CA ALA A 114 -2.35 -12.30 -11.94
C ALA A 114 -2.77 -13.38 -10.93
#